data_AF-A0A381YCT7-F1
#
_entry.id   AF-A0A381YCT7-F1
#
_cell.length_a   1.000
_cell.length_b   1.000
_cell.length_c   1.000
_cell.angle_alpha   90.00
_cell.angle_beta   90.00
_cell.angle_gamma   90.00
#
_symmetry.space_group_name_H-M   'P 1'
#
loop_
_entity.id
_entity.type
_entity.pdbx_description
1 polymer ?
#
loop_
_entity_poly.entity_id
_entity_poly.type
_entity_poly.pdbx_seq_one_letter_code
_entity_poly.pdbx_strand_id
1 'polypeptide(L)'
;MALTPKTGRSRPSYAEYNTGGDHIEGVFVNHILLLHGPNLNLLGNREPVHYGHQTLAAIDQHLAELAETKGYSVSSLQSNAEHILIDRIHRASSDGTGFIIINPAALTHTSIAIRDALTAVAIPFIEVHLSNIHAREPFRRHSYFSDRAMGVIAGFGGQSYELALEAAMDYLAARKQDQSES
;
A
#
# COMPACT_ATOMS: atom_id res chain seq x y z
N MET A 1 -25.64 -15.03 -34.19
CA MET A 1 -24.79 -15.89 -33.36
C MET A 1 -24.56 -15.14 -32.05
N ALA A 2 -25.35 -15.43 -31.02
CA ALA A 2 -25.35 -14.70 -29.76
C ALA A 2 -24.30 -15.29 -28.81
N LEU A 3 -23.43 -14.45 -28.26
CA LEU A 3 -22.44 -14.82 -27.25
C LEU A 3 -23.11 -14.81 -25.87
N THR A 4 -23.17 -15.97 -25.21
CA THR A 4 -23.58 -16.09 -23.80
C THR A 4 -22.47 -15.60 -22.86
N PRO A 5 -22.80 -14.93 -21.74
CA PRO A 5 -21.80 -14.49 -20.77
C PRO A 5 -21.27 -15.69 -19.97
N LYS A 6 -19.94 -15.77 -19.83
CA LYS A 6 -19.28 -16.76 -18.96
C LYS A 6 -19.56 -16.40 -17.50
N THR A 7 -20.18 -17.33 -16.79
CA THR A 7 -20.39 -17.32 -15.35
C THR A 7 -19.07 -17.16 -14.59
N GLY A 8 -19.03 -16.21 -13.65
CA GLY A 8 -17.88 -15.95 -12.79
C GLY A 8 -17.53 -17.17 -11.92
N ARG A 9 -16.24 -17.50 -11.86
CA ARG A 9 -15.72 -18.40 -10.83
C ARG A 9 -15.69 -17.62 -9.51
N SER A 10 -16.45 -18.09 -8.52
CA SER A 10 -16.35 -17.64 -7.14
C SER A 10 -14.91 -17.79 -6.65
N ARG A 11 -14.38 -16.75 -6.00
CA ARG A 11 -13.06 -16.78 -5.36
C ARG A 11 -13.11 -17.78 -4.19
N PRO A 12 -12.08 -18.61 -3.96
CA PRO A 12 -12.02 -19.41 -2.74
C PRO A 12 -11.91 -18.48 -1.52
N SER A 13 -12.66 -18.79 -0.47
CA SER A 13 -12.50 -18.12 0.82
C SER A 13 -11.22 -18.60 1.49
N TYR A 14 -10.59 -17.73 2.28
CA TYR A 14 -9.36 -17.99 3.03
C TYR A 14 -9.42 -19.21 3.98
N ALA A 15 -10.61 -19.79 4.20
CA ALA A 15 -10.86 -20.88 5.13
C ALA A 15 -10.31 -22.26 4.70
N GLU A 16 -9.78 -22.42 3.48
CA GLU A 16 -9.41 -23.74 2.94
C GLU A 16 -7.98 -24.23 3.28
N TYR A 17 -7.20 -23.50 4.10
CA TYR A 17 -5.80 -23.85 4.40
C TYR A 17 -5.51 -24.50 5.77
N ASN A 18 -6.50 -24.71 6.64
CA ASN A 18 -6.23 -25.22 7.99
C ASN A 18 -6.61 -26.70 8.17
N THR A 19 -5.71 -27.59 7.75
CA THR A 19 -5.68 -28.98 8.24
C THR A 19 -4.36 -29.27 8.94
N GLY A 20 -4.34 -29.13 10.26
CA GLY A 20 -3.44 -29.85 11.16
C GLY A 20 -2.36 -29.02 11.86
N GLY A 21 -2.48 -28.90 13.20
CA GLY A 21 -1.36 -28.66 14.11
C GLY A 21 -1.37 -27.30 14.81
N ASP A 22 -1.59 -27.34 16.14
CA ASP A 22 -1.45 -26.28 17.15
C ASP A 22 -2.37 -25.05 17.06
N HIS A 23 -3.22 -24.91 18.08
CA HIS A 23 -4.05 -23.73 18.33
C HIS A 23 -3.16 -22.52 18.64
N ILE A 24 -2.87 -21.70 17.63
CA ILE A 24 -2.36 -20.34 17.82
C ILE A 24 -3.58 -19.41 17.75
N GLU A 25 -3.92 -18.79 18.88
CA GLU A 25 -4.87 -17.67 18.93
C GLU A 25 -4.52 -16.65 17.84
N GLY A 26 -5.54 -16.12 17.16
CA GLY A 26 -5.45 -15.42 15.88
C GLY A 26 -4.19 -14.57 15.66
N VAL A 27 -3.42 -14.92 14.62
CA VAL A 27 -2.37 -14.04 14.10
C VAL A 27 -3.07 -12.83 13.48
N PHE A 28 -3.28 -11.79 14.29
CA PHE A 28 -3.89 -10.55 13.82
C PHE A 28 -2.95 -9.84 12.85
N VAL A 29 -3.46 -9.56 11.64
CA VAL A 29 -2.72 -8.93 10.55
C VAL A 29 -2.63 -7.41 10.80
N ASN A 30 -1.83 -7.02 11.80
CA ASN A 30 -1.70 -5.62 12.26
C ASN A 30 -0.53 -4.87 11.60
N HIS A 31 0.11 -5.48 10.61
CA HIS A 31 1.29 -4.93 9.98
C HIS A 31 0.94 -4.19 8.68
N ILE A 32 1.37 -2.94 8.61
CA ILE A 32 1.20 -2.06 7.44
C ILE A 32 2.57 -1.85 6.81
N LEU A 33 2.66 -2.06 5.50
CA LEU A 33 3.88 -1.87 4.73
C LEU A 33 3.84 -0.55 3.96
N LEU A 34 4.82 0.32 4.21
CA LEU A 34 5.06 1.51 3.39
C LEU A 34 6.06 1.20 2.28
N LEU A 35 5.70 1.53 1.04
CA LEU A 35 6.58 1.39 -0.13
C LEU A 35 6.83 2.74 -0.78
N HIS A 36 8.10 3.07 -0.94
CA HIS A 36 8.53 4.34 -1.51
C HIS A 36 9.34 4.10 -2.78
N GLY A 37 8.80 4.59 -3.89
CA GLY A 37 9.41 4.50 -5.21
C GLY A 37 10.64 5.39 -5.41
N PRO A 38 11.08 5.52 -6.66
CA PRO A 38 12.33 6.19 -6.98
C PRO A 38 12.37 7.67 -6.58
N ASN A 39 13.56 8.13 -6.21
CA ASN A 39 13.94 9.48 -5.81
C ASN A 39 13.34 10.00 -4.50
N LEU A 40 12.44 9.26 -3.83
CA LEU A 40 11.88 9.70 -2.55
C LEU A 40 12.93 9.71 -1.43
N ASN A 41 14.01 8.95 -1.53
CA ASN A 41 15.15 9.04 -0.62
C ASN A 41 15.86 10.41 -0.64
N LEU A 42 15.59 11.23 -1.65
CA LEU A 42 16.18 12.57 -1.78
C LEU A 42 15.28 13.67 -1.18
N LEU A 43 14.13 13.32 -0.59
CA LEU A 43 13.27 14.27 0.12
C LEU A 43 14.03 15.00 1.23
N GLY A 44 13.73 16.30 1.40
CA GLY A 44 14.43 17.19 2.31
C GLY A 44 15.77 17.73 1.79
N ASN A 45 16.38 17.09 0.77
CA ASN A 45 17.66 17.51 0.19
C ASN A 45 17.53 18.23 -1.17
N ARG A 46 16.38 18.13 -1.85
CA ARG A 46 16.09 18.80 -3.13
C ARG A 46 14.98 19.84 -2.95
N GLU A 47 15.28 21.08 -3.36
CA GLU A 47 14.33 22.19 -3.55
C GLU A 47 13.25 22.32 -2.45
N PRO A 48 13.61 22.81 -1.25
CA PRO A 48 12.72 22.88 -0.09
C PRO A 48 11.43 23.68 -0.34
N VAL A 49 11.42 24.56 -1.36
CA VAL A 49 10.26 25.37 -1.75
C VAL A 49 9.08 24.51 -2.23
N HIS A 50 9.31 23.33 -2.80
CA HIS A 50 8.26 22.49 -3.38
C HIS A 50 7.84 21.29 -2.53
N TYR A 51 8.73 20.75 -1.70
CA TYR A 51 8.51 19.49 -0.96
C TYR A 51 8.61 19.63 0.57
N GLY A 52 8.89 20.84 1.07
CA GLY A 52 9.14 21.08 2.48
C GLY A 52 10.49 20.55 2.95
N HIS A 53 10.76 20.69 4.25
CA HIS A 53 12.00 20.22 4.89
C HIS A 53 11.90 18.79 5.44
N GLN A 54 10.75 18.15 5.32
CA GLN A 54 10.52 16.82 5.88
C GLN A 54 11.26 15.77 5.03
N THR A 55 12.14 15.00 5.68
CA THR A 55 12.83 13.88 5.04
C THR A 55 11.93 12.66 4.98
N LEU A 56 12.23 11.70 4.09
CA LEU A 56 11.49 10.44 4.06
C LEU A 56 11.60 9.68 5.40
N ALA A 57 12.78 9.66 6.01
CA ALA A 57 12.99 9.04 7.31
C ALA A 57 12.13 9.67 8.42
N ALA A 58 11.91 10.98 8.38
CA ALA A 58 11.02 11.66 9.33
C ALA A 58 9.54 11.29 9.11
N ILE A 59 9.12 11.09 7.86
CA ILE A 59 7.79 10.58 7.53
C ILE A 59 7.63 9.16 8.08
N ASP A 60 8.57 8.26 7.77
CA ASP A 60 8.52 6.86 8.21
C ASP A 60 8.46 6.73 9.73
N GLN A 61 9.32 7.46 10.44
CA GLN A 61 9.35 7.47 11.90
C GLN A 61 8.03 7.96 12.49
N HIS A 62 7.51 9.07 11.97
CA HIS A 62 6.24 9.64 12.45
C HIS A 62 5.07 8.67 12.27
N LEU A 63 4.99 8.00 11.10
CA LEU A 63 3.92 7.04 10.82
C LEU A 63 4.03 5.78 11.68
N ALA A 64 5.26 5.31 11.94
CA ALA A 64 5.49 4.18 12.84
C ALA A 64 5.04 4.50 14.28
N GLU A 65 5.43 5.66 14.81
CA GLU A 65 5.00 6.13 16.13
C GLU A 65 3.48 6.25 16.21
N LEU A 66 2.85 6.88 15.20
CA LEU A 66 1.40 7.06 15.16
C LEU A 66 0.65 5.73 15.12
N ALA A 67 1.10 4.78 14.30
CA ALA A 67 0.51 3.44 14.20
C ALA A 67 0.64 2.66 15.51
N GLU A 68 1.80 2.75 16.17
CA GLU A 68 2.07 2.06 17.44
C GLU A 68 1.09 2.51 18.53
N THR A 69 0.75 3.80 18.61
CA THR A 69 -0.25 4.30 19.57
C THR A 69 -1.63 3.66 19.40
N LYS A 70 -1.91 3.08 18.23
CA LYS A 70 -3.18 2.41 17.89
C LYS A 70 -3.04 0.88 17.80
N GLY A 71 -1.90 0.31 18.19
CA GLY A 71 -1.68 -1.15 18.21
C GLY A 71 -1.37 -1.77 16.85
N TYR A 72 -0.89 -0.97 15.90
CA TYR A 72 -0.43 -1.42 14.59
C TYR A 72 1.09 -1.31 14.49
N SER A 73 1.69 -2.16 13.65
CA SER A 73 3.12 -2.05 13.31
C SER A 73 3.27 -1.54 11.89
N VAL A 74 4.34 -0.78 11.64
CA VAL A 74 4.68 -0.26 10.32
C VAL A 74 6.10 -0.68 9.97
N SER A 75 6.33 -1.14 8.75
CA SER A 75 7.68 -1.19 8.17
C SER A 75 7.70 -0.48 6.83
N SER A 76 8.84 0.14 6.51
CA SER A 76 9.02 0.87 5.26
C SER A 76 10.13 0.27 4.40
N LEU A 77 9.99 0.41 3.09
CA LEU A 77 11.06 0.15 2.14
C LEU A 77 11.05 1.21 1.05
N GLN A 78 12.20 1.84 0.83
CA GLN A 78 12.46 2.71 -0.31
C GLN A 78 13.37 2.02 -1.31
N SER A 79 13.06 2.13 -2.60
CA SER A 79 14.01 1.73 -3.63
C SER A 79 13.87 2.54 -4.92
N ASN A 80 15.01 2.81 -5.55
CA ASN A 80 15.09 3.33 -6.92
C ASN A 80 15.00 2.23 -7.97
N ALA A 81 15.14 0.97 -7.57
CA ALA A 81 15.12 -0.19 -8.45
C ALA A 81 13.77 -0.91 -8.34
N GLU A 82 13.06 -1.00 -9.47
CA GLU A 82 11.72 -1.57 -9.57
C GLU A 82 11.63 -3.01 -9.03
N HIS A 83 12.61 -3.87 -9.36
CA HIS A 83 12.63 -5.26 -8.91
C HIS A 83 12.65 -5.40 -7.38
N ILE A 84 13.30 -4.49 -6.65
CA ILE A 84 13.34 -4.55 -5.18
C ILE A 84 11.94 -4.27 -4.59
N LEU A 85 11.18 -3.35 -5.20
CA LEU A 85 9.79 -3.07 -4.78
C LEU A 85 8.91 -4.30 -5.05
N ILE A 86 9.06 -4.91 -6.22
CA ILE A 86 8.33 -6.14 -6.60
C ILE A 86 8.64 -7.28 -5.62
N ASP A 87 9.93 -7.53 -5.33
CA ASP A 87 10.34 -8.57 -4.39
C ASP A 87 9.77 -8.33 -2.99
N ARG A 88 9.74 -7.07 -2.55
CA ARG A 88 9.14 -6.71 -1.25
C ARG A 88 7.62 -6.94 -1.24
N ILE A 89 6.93 -6.62 -2.33
CA ILE A 89 5.50 -6.89 -2.50
C ILE A 89 5.24 -8.41 -2.43
N HIS A 90 6.00 -9.22 -3.15
CA HIS A 90 5.85 -10.68 -3.11
C HIS A 90 6.04 -11.25 -1.69
N ARG A 91 7.07 -10.79 -0.96
CA ARG A 91 7.31 -11.19 0.43
C ARG A 91 6.15 -10.83 1.37
N ALA A 92 5.45 -9.72 1.10
CA ALA A 92 4.31 -9.27 1.89
C ALA A 92 3.19 -10.31 1.98
N SER A 93 3.05 -11.18 0.96
CA SER A 93 2.03 -12.24 0.94
C SER A 93 2.18 -13.30 2.05
N SER A 94 3.36 -13.39 2.67
CA SER A 94 3.68 -14.44 3.65
C SER A 94 4.29 -13.93 4.96
N ASP A 95 4.50 -12.62 5.11
CA ASP A 95 5.18 -12.03 6.28
C ASP A 95 4.24 -11.38 7.30
N GLY A 96 2.92 -11.53 7.12
CA GLY A 96 1.91 -10.94 8.01
C GLY A 96 1.53 -9.50 7.66
N THR A 97 1.98 -8.96 6.52
CA THR A 97 1.50 -7.67 6.00
C THR A 97 0.00 -7.74 5.68
N GLY A 98 -0.80 -6.88 6.31
CA GLY A 98 -2.25 -6.80 6.12
C GLY A 98 -2.69 -5.68 5.19
N PHE A 99 -1.84 -4.68 4.99
CA PHE A 99 -2.15 -3.52 4.17
C PHE A 99 -0.87 -2.90 3.58
N ILE A 100 -0.95 -2.34 2.37
CA ILE A 100 0.15 -1.64 1.73
C ILE A 100 -0.22 -0.17 1.50
N ILE A 101 0.67 0.74 1.87
CA ILE A 101 0.60 2.15 1.45
C ILE A 101 1.79 2.37 0.52
N ILE A 102 1.54 2.74 -0.72
CA ILE A 102 2.58 2.87 -1.73
C ILE A 102 2.58 4.26 -2.36
N ASN A 103 3.75 4.88 -2.39
CA ASN A 103 4.03 6.01 -3.27
C ASN A 103 5.01 5.53 -4.35
N PRO A 104 4.53 5.13 -5.55
CA PRO A 104 5.41 4.62 -6.60
C PRO A 104 6.27 5.72 -7.26
N ALA A 105 6.05 7.00 -6.90
CA ALA A 105 6.70 8.15 -7.49
C ALA A 105 6.61 8.13 -9.02
N ALA A 106 7.73 8.18 -9.74
CA ALA A 106 7.72 8.14 -11.21
C ALA A 106 7.18 6.81 -11.78
N LEU A 107 7.30 5.70 -11.06
CA LEU A 107 6.84 4.38 -11.52
C LEU A 107 5.32 4.31 -11.64
N THR A 108 4.60 5.23 -11.00
CA THR A 108 3.15 5.41 -11.11
C THR A 108 2.68 5.40 -12.56
N HIS A 109 3.47 6.03 -13.42
CA HIS A 109 3.10 6.32 -14.80
C HIS A 109 3.67 5.30 -15.80
N THR A 110 4.44 4.31 -15.34
CA THR A 110 5.20 3.41 -16.23
C THR A 110 5.17 1.95 -15.82
N SER A 111 5.02 1.63 -14.53
CA SER A 111 5.22 0.28 -14.02
C SER A 111 3.94 -0.55 -14.01
N ILE A 112 3.72 -1.29 -15.09
CA ILE A 112 2.74 -2.38 -15.11
C ILE A 112 3.22 -3.55 -14.23
N ALA A 113 4.53 -3.73 -14.07
CA ALA A 113 5.10 -4.83 -13.29
C ALA A 113 4.78 -4.74 -11.79
N ILE A 114 4.90 -3.56 -11.16
CA ILE A 114 4.50 -3.37 -9.76
C ILE A 114 2.98 -3.50 -9.62
N ARG A 115 2.21 -2.97 -10.57
CA ARG A 115 0.73 -3.11 -10.58
C ARG A 115 0.32 -4.59 -10.55
N ASP A 116 0.93 -5.39 -11.40
CA ASP A 116 0.62 -6.81 -11.50
C ASP A 116 1.11 -7.57 -10.25
N ALA A 117 2.25 -7.19 -9.66
CA ALA A 117 2.71 -7.72 -8.38
C ALA A 117 1.73 -7.44 -7.23
N LEU A 118 1.24 -6.19 -7.10
CA LEU A 118 0.22 -5.81 -6.10
C LEU A 118 -1.08 -6.60 -6.30
N THR A 119 -1.50 -6.77 -7.55
CA THR A 119 -2.70 -7.56 -7.88
C THR A 119 -2.51 -9.04 -7.54
N ALA A 120 -1.30 -9.59 -7.76
CA ALA A 120 -1.00 -11.00 -7.52
C ALA A 120 -1.03 -11.37 -6.04
N VAL A 121 -0.53 -10.50 -5.15
CA VAL A 121 -0.54 -10.76 -3.70
C VAL A 121 -1.89 -10.49 -3.04
N ALA A 122 -2.80 -9.78 -3.74
CA ALA A 122 -4.16 -9.46 -3.29
C ALA A 122 -4.25 -8.78 -1.90
N ILE A 123 -3.18 -8.12 -1.46
CA ILE A 123 -3.17 -7.29 -0.26
C ILE A 123 -3.77 -5.92 -0.63
N PRO A 124 -4.74 -5.42 0.15
CA PRO A 124 -5.33 -4.10 -0.09
C PRO A 124 -4.26 -3.01 0.00
N PHE A 125 -4.38 -2.00 -0.88
CA PHE A 125 -3.42 -0.91 -0.89
C PHE A 125 -4.02 0.45 -1.20
N ILE A 126 -3.37 1.50 -0.68
CA ILE A 126 -3.65 2.90 -1.01
C ILE A 126 -2.44 3.48 -1.75
N GLU A 127 -2.71 4.18 -2.84
CA GLU A 127 -1.72 4.95 -3.60
C GLU A 127 -1.59 6.35 -2.99
N VAL A 128 -0.35 6.78 -2.71
CA VAL A 128 -0.05 8.08 -2.09
C VAL A 128 0.89 8.89 -2.98
N HIS A 129 0.61 10.18 -3.09
CA HIS A 129 1.49 11.16 -3.75
C HIS A 129 1.65 12.41 -2.90
N LEU A 130 2.91 12.82 -2.67
CA LEU A 130 3.20 14.07 -1.98
C LEU A 130 2.65 15.29 -2.72
N SER A 131 2.79 15.31 -4.06
CA SER A 131 2.30 16.39 -4.92
C SER A 131 0.99 16.01 -5.61
N ASN A 132 0.19 17.01 -6.00
CA ASN A 132 -0.98 16.78 -6.84
C ASN A 132 -0.55 16.41 -8.28
N ILE A 133 -0.55 15.11 -8.60
CA ILE A 133 -0.13 14.61 -9.93
C ILE A 133 -1.06 15.06 -11.07
N HIS A 134 -2.32 15.41 -10.78
CA HIS A 134 -3.28 15.86 -11.78
C HIS A 134 -3.04 17.32 -12.22
N ALA A 135 -2.45 18.14 -11.34
CA ALA A 135 -2.05 19.52 -11.65
C ALA A 135 -0.72 19.60 -12.44
N ARG A 136 -0.06 18.45 -12.65
CA ARG A 136 1.25 18.37 -13.30
C ARG A 136 1.13 18.06 -14.79
N GLU A 137 2.28 17.80 -15.41
CA GLU A 137 2.42 17.49 -16.84
C GLU A 137 1.48 16.33 -17.25
N PRO A 138 0.96 16.31 -18.50
CA PRO A 138 -0.02 15.30 -18.92
C PRO A 138 0.41 13.85 -18.66
N PHE A 139 1.70 13.54 -18.83
CA PHE A 139 2.23 12.19 -18.58
C PHE A 139 2.18 11.76 -17.11
N ARG A 140 1.97 12.68 -16.16
CA ARG A 140 1.82 12.37 -14.74
C ARG A 140 0.38 12.17 -14.29
N ARG A 141 -0.60 12.42 -15.17
CA ARG A 141 -2.02 12.35 -14.80
C ARG A 141 -2.57 10.93 -14.81
N HIS A 142 -1.91 10.02 -15.53
CA HIS A 142 -2.29 8.62 -15.59
C HIS A 142 -1.49 7.80 -14.58
N SER A 143 -2.18 6.97 -13.80
CA SER A 143 -1.59 5.99 -12.91
C SER A 143 -2.04 4.59 -13.32
N TYR A 144 -1.09 3.66 -13.39
CA TYR A 144 -1.38 2.24 -13.59
C TYR A 144 -1.91 1.55 -12.32
N PHE A 145 -1.92 2.24 -11.18
CA PHE A 145 -2.25 1.69 -9.86
C PHE A 145 -3.66 2.07 -9.43
N SER A 146 -4.13 3.26 -9.81
CA SER A 146 -5.37 3.83 -9.29
C SER A 146 -6.63 3.01 -9.61
N ASP A 147 -6.62 2.17 -10.65
CA ASP A 147 -7.75 1.28 -10.97
C ASP A 147 -7.81 0.03 -10.09
N ARG A 148 -6.79 -0.23 -9.28
CA ARG A 148 -6.69 -1.36 -8.34
C ARG A 148 -6.52 -0.93 -6.88
N ALA A 149 -6.09 0.30 -6.64
CA ALA A 149 -5.99 0.86 -5.30
C ALA A 149 -7.38 0.96 -4.67
N MET A 150 -7.45 0.82 -3.35
CA MET A 150 -8.65 1.16 -2.58
C MET A 150 -8.98 2.66 -2.65
N GLY A 151 -7.94 3.48 -2.77
CA GLY A 151 -8.04 4.91 -2.90
C GLY A 151 -6.70 5.51 -3.30
N VAL A 152 -6.75 6.77 -3.74
CA VAL A 152 -5.58 7.57 -4.09
C VAL A 152 -5.63 8.86 -3.28
N ILE A 153 -4.55 9.17 -2.59
CA ILE A 153 -4.40 10.42 -1.82
C ILE A 153 -3.22 11.19 -2.40
N ALA A 154 -3.47 12.40 -2.90
CA ALA A 154 -2.47 13.17 -3.62
C ALA A 154 -2.51 14.66 -3.27
N GLY A 155 -1.33 15.25 -3.04
CA GLY A 155 -1.17 16.71 -3.00
C GLY A 155 -1.17 17.37 -1.63
N PHE A 156 -1.16 16.58 -0.55
CA PHE A 156 -1.13 17.10 0.82
C PHE A 156 0.25 16.98 1.46
N GLY A 157 1.32 16.79 0.68
CA GLY A 157 2.66 16.56 1.21
C GLY A 157 2.69 15.31 2.10
N GLY A 158 3.45 15.38 3.21
CA GLY A 158 3.58 14.30 4.19
C GLY A 158 2.25 13.82 4.77
N GLN A 159 1.29 14.74 4.94
CA GLN A 159 -0.06 14.44 5.44
C GLN A 159 -0.81 13.44 4.56
N SER A 160 -0.45 13.32 3.27
CA SER A 160 -1.01 12.29 2.38
C SER A 160 -0.77 10.88 2.91
N TYR A 161 0.36 10.64 3.59
CA TYR A 161 0.64 9.35 4.23
C TYR A 161 -0.13 9.15 5.53
N GLU A 162 -0.30 10.18 6.35
CA GLU A 162 -1.08 10.10 7.60
C GLU A 162 -2.54 9.73 7.31
N LEU A 163 -3.15 10.39 6.31
CA LEU A 163 -4.51 10.07 5.86
C LEU A 163 -4.62 8.64 5.33
N ALA A 164 -3.59 8.16 4.60
CA ALA A 164 -3.56 6.77 4.12
C ALA A 164 -3.40 5.77 5.27
N LEU A 165 -2.59 6.10 6.28
CA LEU A 165 -2.39 5.27 7.46
C LEU A 165 -3.68 5.15 8.27
N GLU A 166 -4.38 6.25 8.49
CA GLU A 166 -5.68 6.24 9.17
C GLU A 166 -6.69 5.35 8.43
N ALA A 167 -6.85 5.53 7.12
CA ALA A 167 -7.73 4.70 6.31
C ALA A 167 -7.33 3.21 6.32
N ALA A 168 -6.03 2.90 6.33
CA ALA A 168 -5.53 1.54 6.42
C ALA A 168 -5.87 0.90 7.78
N MET A 169 -5.67 1.62 8.88
CA MET A 169 -5.98 1.15 10.23
C MET A 169 -7.49 0.93 10.42
N ASP A 170 -8.32 1.84 9.91
CA ASP A 170 -9.78 1.69 9.95
C ASP A 170 -10.25 0.47 9.17
N TYR A 171 -9.68 0.25 7.98
CA TYR A 171 -9.96 -0.94 7.19
C TYR A 171 -9.59 -2.23 7.93
N LEU A 172 -8.39 -2.29 8.53
CA LEU A 172 -7.94 -3.45 9.29
C LEU A 172 -8.79 -3.68 10.55
N ALA A 173 -9.23 -2.61 11.23
CA ALA A 173 -10.12 -2.69 12.39
C ALA A 173 -11.49 -3.29 12.02
N ALA A 174 -12.10 -2.82 10.93
CA ALA A 174 -13.39 -3.34 10.45
C ALA A 174 -13.31 -4.84 10.15
N ARG A 175 -12.24 -5.31 9.50
CA ARG A 175 -12.06 -6.75 9.22
C ARG A 175 -11.92 -7.63 10.46
N LYS A 176 -11.39 -7.09 11.57
CA LYS A 176 -11.32 -7.83 12.84
C LYS A 176 -12.72 -8.06 13.42
N GLN A 177 -13.61 -7.08 13.28
CA GLN A 177 -14.99 -7.19 13.78
C GLN A 177 -15.75 -8.28 13.00
N ASP A 178 -15.68 -8.26 11.67
CA ASP A 178 -16.32 -9.27 10.81
C ASP A 178 -15.86 -10.71 11.14
N GLN A 179 -14.58 -10.89 11.49
CA GLN A 179 -14.00 -12.19 11.86
C GLN A 179 -14.37 -12.65 13.27
N SER A 180 -14.71 -11.73 14.17
CA SER A 180 -15.16 -12.08 15.54
C SER A 180 -16.65 -12.44 15.63
N GLU A 181 -17.43 -12.02 14.63
CA GLU A 181 -18.88 -12.25 14.54
C GLU A 181 -19.27 -13.46 13.67
N SER A 182 -18.31 -14.07 12.97
CA SER A 182 -18.47 -15.27 12.13
C SER A 182 -18.02 -16.54 12.83
#